data_AF-A0A8H9QY50-F1
#
_entry.id   AF-A0A8H9QY50-F1
#
_cell.length_a   1.000
_cell.length_b   1.000
_cell.length_c   1.000
_cell.angle_alpha   90.00
_cell.angle_beta   90.00
_cell.angle_gamma   90.00
#
_symmetry.space_group_name_H-M   'P 1'
#
loop_
_entity.id
_entity.type
_entity.pdbx_description
1 polymer ?
#
loop_
_entity_poly.entity_id
_entity_poly.type
_entity_poly.pdbx_seq_one_letter_code
_entity_poly.pdbx_strand_id
1 'polypeptide(L)'
;MLYTVEEVAQELNITKQAIYRHIRKEEFKDYIVVKDRVKHITEDGLNRLKGKDNKEIIIQKQREEILELKLEKKQLLKLLDQQNEIIKTSQLLEKKAIENTNKALSEVERVLVDKKKELEDRKEQFNNKEKSFWSRFFKFSLA
;
A
#
# COMPACT_ATOMS: atom_id res chain seq x y z
N MET A 1 -21.61 26.66 0.01
CA MET A 1 -22.34 27.13 1.22
C MET A 1 -23.65 27.81 0.82
N LEU A 2 -24.66 27.90 1.70
CA LEU A 2 -25.93 28.61 1.44
C LEU A 2 -26.07 29.79 2.41
N TYR A 3 -26.47 30.94 1.89
CA TYR A 3 -26.57 32.19 2.66
C TYR A 3 -27.99 32.76 2.59
N THR A 4 -28.53 33.21 3.71
CA THR A 4 -29.78 33.96 3.77
C THR A 4 -29.60 35.36 3.18
N VAL A 5 -30.70 36.02 2.80
CA VAL A 5 -30.66 37.42 2.35
C VAL A 5 -30.10 38.35 3.43
N GLU A 6 -30.27 38.00 4.70
CA GLU A 6 -29.72 38.73 5.85
C GLU A 6 -28.20 38.65 5.92
N GLU A 7 -27.64 37.45 5.81
CA GLU A 7 -26.19 37.23 5.81
C GLU A 7 -25.52 37.93 4.62
N VAL A 8 -26.13 37.82 3.43
CA VAL A 8 -25.63 38.51 2.22
C VAL A 8 -25.71 40.04 2.37
N ALA A 9 -26.74 40.58 3.03
CA ALA A 9 -26.87 42.01 3.28
C ALA A 9 -25.77 42.54 4.21
N GLN A 10 -25.49 41.80 5.27
CA GLN A 10 -24.42 42.12 6.20
C GLN A 10 -23.05 42.05 5.53
N GLU A 11 -22.79 40.99 4.76
CA GLU A 11 -21.50 40.77 4.13
C GLU A 11 -21.18 41.79 3.03
N LEU A 12 -22.19 42.21 2.26
CA LEU A 12 -22.03 43.21 1.21
C LEU A 12 -22.18 44.65 1.70
N ASN A 13 -22.55 44.84 2.98
CA ASN A 13 -22.86 46.14 3.57
C ASN A 13 -23.90 46.94 2.74
N ILE A 14 -24.97 46.26 2.31
CA ILE A 14 -26.09 46.84 1.54
C ILE A 14 -27.43 46.49 2.16
N THR A 15 -28.48 47.19 1.75
CA THR A 15 -29.83 46.93 2.27
C THR A 15 -30.39 45.60 1.75
N LYS A 16 -31.19 44.91 2.59
CA LYS A 16 -31.93 43.70 2.16
C LYS A 16 -32.75 43.95 0.91
N GLN A 17 -33.36 45.14 0.79
CA GLN A 17 -34.15 45.55 -0.37
C GLN A 17 -33.33 45.62 -1.65
N ALA A 18 -32.07 46.07 -1.59
CA ALA A 18 -31.18 46.03 -2.76
C ALA A 18 -30.96 44.59 -3.23
N ILE A 19 -30.69 43.64 -2.32
CA ILE A 19 -30.56 42.22 -2.66
C ILE A 19 -31.87 41.67 -3.24
N TYR A 20 -33.02 41.99 -2.63
CA TYR A 20 -34.33 41.60 -3.15
C TYR A 20 -34.59 42.09 -4.58
N ARG A 21 -34.02 43.23 -5.00
CA ARG A 21 -34.10 43.70 -6.39
C ARG A 21 -33.23 42.85 -7.33
N HIS A 22 -32.04 42.44 -6.90
CA HIS A 22 -31.16 41.59 -7.71
C HIS A 22 -31.70 40.17 -7.89
N ILE A 23 -32.19 39.54 -6.81
CA ILE A 23 -32.69 38.15 -6.87
C ILE A 23 -34.00 38.00 -7.66
N ARG A 24 -34.67 39.11 -8.01
CA ARG A 24 -35.86 39.11 -8.89
C ARG A 24 -35.51 39.02 -10.37
N LYS A 25 -34.26 39.30 -10.75
CA LYS A 25 -33.81 39.21 -12.14
C LYS A 25 -33.75 37.75 -12.58
N GLU A 26 -34.12 37.46 -13.83
CA GLU A 26 -34.09 36.10 -14.39
C GLU A 26 -32.70 35.45 -14.28
N GLU A 27 -31.66 36.21 -14.62
CA GLU A 27 -30.26 35.79 -14.55
C GLU A 27 -29.76 35.36 -13.16
N PHE A 28 -30.54 35.65 -12.11
CA PHE A 28 -30.17 35.39 -10.74
C PHE A 28 -30.93 34.21 -10.12
N LYS A 29 -31.94 33.66 -10.81
CA LYS A 29 -32.75 32.54 -10.31
C LYS A 29 -31.93 31.27 -10.10
N ASP A 30 -30.94 31.03 -10.95
CA ASP A 30 -30.06 29.84 -10.89
C ASP A 30 -29.21 29.77 -9.62
N TYR A 31 -29.05 30.90 -8.92
CA TYR A 31 -28.29 30.98 -7.67
C TYR A 31 -29.17 30.97 -6.41
N ILE A 32 -30.47 30.71 -6.55
CA ILE A 32 -31.41 30.72 -5.43
C ILE A 32 -31.87 29.29 -5.12
N VAL A 33 -31.68 28.88 -3.87
CA VAL A 33 -32.16 27.60 -3.36
C VAL A 33 -33.22 27.88 -2.29
N VAL A 34 -34.40 27.28 -2.43
CA VAL A 34 -35.43 27.35 -1.40
C VAL A 34 -35.22 26.19 -0.44
N LYS A 35 -34.90 26.50 0.82
CA LYS A 35 -34.75 25.53 1.90
C LYS A 35 -35.56 26.02 3.08
N ASP A 36 -36.38 25.14 3.67
CA ASP A 36 -37.23 25.47 4.83
C ASP A 36 -38.13 26.70 4.60
N ARG A 37 -38.67 26.83 3.37
CA ARG A 37 -39.48 27.98 2.90
C ARG A 37 -38.75 29.32 2.85
N VAL A 38 -37.44 29.33 3.08
CA VAL A 38 -36.59 30.52 3.00
C VAL A 38 -35.74 30.46 1.73
N LYS A 39 -35.66 31.60 1.03
CA LYS A 39 -34.78 31.76 -0.14
C LYS A 39 -33.35 31.96 0.35
N HIS A 40 -32.48 31.03 -0.02
CA HIS A 40 -31.05 31.10 0.20
C HIS A 40 -30.35 31.41 -1.12
N ILE A 41 -29.25 32.15 -1.03
CA ILE A 41 -28.35 32.50 -2.13
C ILE A 41 -27.16 31.55 -2.04
N THR A 42 -26.81 30.90 -3.15
CA THR A 42 -25.62 30.06 -3.23
C THR A 42 -24.36 30.92 -3.17
N GLU A 43 -23.24 30.29 -2.82
CA GLU A 43 -21.93 30.94 -2.82
C GLU A 43 -21.59 31.60 -4.16
N ASP A 44 -21.96 30.98 -5.28
CA ASP A 44 -21.77 31.56 -6.62
C ASP A 44 -22.65 32.79 -6.87
N GLY A 45 -23.87 32.81 -6.33
CA GLY A 45 -24.74 33.99 -6.35
C GLY A 45 -24.16 35.14 -5.55
N LEU A 46 -23.67 34.87 -4.34
CA LEU A 46 -22.96 35.86 -3.52
C LEU A 46 -21.74 36.42 -4.25
N ASN A 47 -20.95 35.58 -4.90
CA ASN A 47 -19.79 36.01 -5.70
C ASN A 47 -20.20 36.90 -6.88
N ARG A 48 -21.32 36.58 -7.53
CA ARG A 48 -21.90 37.41 -8.60
C ARG A 48 -22.37 38.78 -8.09
N LEU A 49 -22.94 38.87 -6.88
CA LEU A 49 -23.31 40.14 -6.25
C LEU A 49 -22.08 40.97 -5.85
N LYS A 50 -20.96 40.32 -5.51
CA LYS A 50 -19.67 40.99 -5.27
C LYS A 50 -19.00 41.52 -6.55
N GLY A 51 -19.58 41.26 -7.72
CA GLY A 51 -18.98 41.63 -9.00
C GLY A 51 -17.69 40.86 -9.31
N LYS A 52 -17.46 39.72 -8.65
CA LYS A 52 -16.32 38.85 -8.97
C LYS A 52 -16.62 38.08 -10.24
N ASP A 53 -15.68 38.02 -11.17
CA ASP A 53 -15.82 37.17 -12.34
C ASP A 53 -15.77 35.70 -11.88
N ASN A 54 -16.91 35.02 -11.95
CA ASN A 54 -17.03 33.63 -11.56
C ASN A 54 -16.03 32.75 -12.32
N LYS A 55 -15.63 33.13 -13.54
CA LYS A 55 -14.59 32.40 -14.30
C LYS A 55 -13.25 32.43 -13.59
N GLU A 56 -12.85 33.59 -13.06
CA GLU A 56 -11.54 33.76 -12.41
C GLU A 56 -11.48 33.00 -11.09
N ILE A 57 -12.57 32.99 -10.31
CA ILE A 57 -12.69 32.16 -9.09
C ILE A 57 -12.57 30.67 -9.43
N ILE A 58 -13.28 30.22 -10.47
CA ILE A 58 -13.25 28.81 -10.90
C ILE A 58 -11.84 28.44 -11.35
N ILE A 59 -11.19 29.28 -12.16
CA ILE A 59 -9.82 29.05 -12.61
C ILE A 59 -8.85 28.97 -11.43
N GLN A 60 -9.02 29.82 -10.42
CA GLN A 60 -8.16 29.80 -9.23
C GLN A 60 -8.35 28.51 -8.43
N LYS A 61 -9.60 28.10 -8.17
CA LYS A 61 -9.90 26.82 -7.49
C LYS A 61 -9.32 25.63 -8.27
N GLN A 62 -9.47 25.60 -9.59
CA GLN A 62 -8.90 24.55 -10.44
C GLN A 62 -7.37 24.52 -10.39
N ARG A 63 -6.71 25.69 -10.32
CA ARG A 63 -5.24 25.76 -10.19
C ARG A 63 -4.77 25.20 -8.86
N GLU A 64 -5.46 25.51 -7.77
CA GLU A 64 -5.18 25.00 -6.43
C GLU A 64 -5.35 23.47 -6.40
N GLU A 65 -6.46 22.96 -6.92
CA GLU A 65 -6.71 21.52 -7.03
C GLU A 65 -5.64 20.81 -7.87
N ILE A 66 -5.23 21.39 -9.02
CA ILE A 66 -4.15 20.84 -9.85
C ILE A 66 -2.81 20.81 -9.09
N LEU A 67 -2.53 21.81 -8.25
CA LEU A 67 -1.30 21.84 -7.46
C LEU A 67 -1.30 20.75 -6.38
N GLU A 68 -2.41 20.57 -5.69
CA GLU A 68 -2.60 19.49 -4.70
C GLU A 68 -2.45 18.12 -5.36
N LEU A 69 -3.15 17.88 -6.47
CA LEU A 69 -3.06 16.62 -7.22
C LEU A 69 -1.64 16.32 -7.71
N LYS A 70 -0.88 17.34 -8.14
CA LYS A 70 0.53 17.17 -8.53
C LYS A 70 1.40 16.78 -7.34
N LEU A 71 1.13 17.35 -6.17
CA LEU A 71 1.87 17.05 -4.94
C LEU A 71 1.58 15.63 -4.45
N GLU A 72 0.32 15.24 -4.43
CA GLU A 72 -0.11 13.86 -4.12
C GLU A 72 0.49 12.85 -5.09
N LYS A 73 0.43 13.12 -6.40
CA LYS A 73 1.07 12.27 -7.41
C LYS A 73 2.56 12.06 -7.14
N LYS A 74 3.28 13.11 -6.76
CA LYS A 74 4.71 13.03 -6.44
C LYS A 74 4.95 12.16 -5.21
N GLN A 75 4.10 12.26 -4.19
CA GLN A 75 4.18 11.41 -3.00
C GLN A 75 3.89 9.94 -3.33
N LEU A 76 2.85 9.68 -4.14
CA LEU A 76 2.51 8.33 -4.59
C LEU A 76 3.65 7.68 -5.38
N LEU A 77 4.30 8.43 -6.29
CA LEU A 77 5.48 7.93 -7.01
C LEU A 77 6.62 7.56 -6.06
N LYS A 78 6.87 8.38 -5.03
CA LYS A 78 7.90 8.08 -4.03
C LYS A 78 7.59 6.81 -3.24
N LEU A 79 6.32 6.59 -2.87
CA LEU A 79 5.89 5.37 -2.19
C LEU A 79 6.04 4.14 -3.09
N LEU A 80 5.73 4.29 -4.38
CA LEU A 80 5.91 3.23 -5.37
C LEU A 80 7.39 2.83 -5.51
N ASP A 81 8.28 3.80 -5.59
CA ASP A 81 9.73 3.54 -5.64
C ASP A 81 10.22 2.82 -4.37
N GLN A 82 9.74 3.23 -3.20
CA GLN A 82 10.06 2.53 -1.94
C GLN A 82 9.56 1.09 -1.92
N GLN A 83 8.32 0.84 -2.40
CA GLN A 83 7.77 -0.50 -2.49
C GLN A 83 8.58 -1.39 -3.45
N ASN A 84 9.01 -0.84 -4.58
CA ASN A 84 9.86 -1.56 -5.54
C ASN A 84 11.20 -1.99 -4.92
N GLU A 85 11.84 -1.12 -4.14
CA GLU A 85 13.09 -1.46 -3.44
C GLU A 85 12.89 -2.52 -2.35
N ILE A 86 11.77 -2.47 -1.62
CA ILE A 86 11.40 -3.51 -0.65
C ILE A 86 11.24 -4.87 -1.34
N ILE A 87 10.52 -4.91 -2.48
CA ILE A 87 10.31 -6.15 -3.24
C ILE A 87 11.65 -6.73 -3.72
N LYS A 88 12.52 -5.91 -4.31
CA LYS A 88 13.86 -6.36 -4.73
C LYS A 88 14.67 -6.94 -3.57
N THR A 89 14.66 -6.25 -2.43
CA THR A 89 15.37 -6.70 -1.23
C THR A 89 14.81 -8.02 -0.70
N SER A 90 13.48 -8.17 -0.66
CA SER A 90 12.81 -9.40 -0.25
C SER A 90 13.19 -10.58 -1.15
N GLN A 91 13.17 -10.38 -2.47
CA GLN A 91 13.57 -11.42 -3.43
C GLN A 91 15.04 -11.82 -3.27
N LEU A 92 15.93 -10.88 -2.96
CA LEU A 92 17.33 -11.19 -2.69
C LEU A 92 17.50 -12.01 -1.41
N LEU A 93 16.77 -11.66 -0.35
CA LEU A 93 16.79 -12.41 0.92
C LEU A 93 16.24 -13.81 0.75
N GLU A 94 15.16 -13.98 -0.02
CA GLU A 94 14.58 -15.28 -0.34
C GLU A 94 15.58 -16.17 -1.08
N LYS A 95 16.26 -15.64 -2.11
CA LYS A 95 17.32 -16.36 -2.82
C LYS A 95 18.44 -16.81 -1.88
N LYS A 96 18.91 -15.93 -1.00
CA LYS A 96 19.93 -16.28 0.00
C LYS A 96 19.46 -17.36 0.98
N ALA A 97 18.20 -17.29 1.42
CA ALA A 97 17.63 -18.29 2.30
C ALA A 97 17.57 -19.67 1.64
N ILE A 98 17.16 -19.73 0.37
CA ILE A 98 17.15 -20.95 -0.45
C ILE A 98 18.57 -21.51 -0.61
N GLU A 99 19.54 -20.68 -0.97
CA GLU A 99 20.95 -21.09 -1.11
C GLU A 99 21.51 -21.67 0.20
N ASN A 100 21.25 -21.02 1.33
CA ASN A 100 21.71 -21.50 2.63
C ASN A 100 21.05 -22.83 3.03
N THR A 101 19.75 -22.98 2.74
CA THR A 101 19.02 -24.23 2.99
C THR A 101 19.59 -25.36 2.14
N ASN A 102 19.86 -25.11 0.86
CA ASN A 102 20.46 -26.10 -0.04
C ASN A 102 21.86 -26.52 0.41
N LYS A 103 22.68 -25.57 0.88
CA LYS A 103 24.00 -25.88 1.45
C LYS A 103 23.89 -26.78 2.68
N ALA A 104 23.01 -26.44 3.62
CA ALA A 104 22.78 -27.24 4.81
C ALA A 104 22.28 -28.65 4.48
N LEU A 105 21.36 -28.78 3.51
CA LEU A 105 20.89 -30.08 3.03
C LEU A 105 22.02 -30.91 2.43
N SER A 106 22.87 -30.30 1.57
CA SER A 106 24.02 -30.99 0.97
C SER A 106 25.02 -31.46 2.01
N GLU A 107 25.28 -30.66 3.06
CA GLU A 107 26.13 -31.07 4.17
C GLU A 107 25.55 -32.25 4.95
N VAL A 108 24.23 -32.24 5.19
CA VAL A 108 23.52 -33.35 5.84
C VAL A 108 23.58 -34.61 4.97
N GLU A 109 23.33 -34.51 3.67
CA GLU A 109 23.43 -35.62 2.73
C GLU A 109 24.82 -36.26 2.75
N ARG A 110 25.88 -35.43 2.76
CA ARG A 110 27.26 -35.92 2.86
C ARG A 110 27.47 -36.71 4.16
N VAL A 111 27.04 -36.16 5.30
CA VAL A 111 27.16 -36.84 6.59
C VAL A 111 26.40 -38.16 6.62
N LEU A 112 25.20 -38.20 6.04
CA LEU A 112 24.40 -39.44 5.95
C LEU A 112 25.10 -40.50 5.09
N VAL A 113 25.70 -40.11 3.97
CA VAL A 113 26.48 -41.02 3.11
C VAL A 113 27.70 -41.57 3.86
N ASP A 114 28.45 -40.71 4.55
CA ASP A 114 29.63 -41.11 5.32
C ASP A 114 29.24 -42.07 6.45
N LYS A 115 28.13 -41.80 7.16
CA LYS A 115 27.60 -42.67 8.21
C LYS A 115 27.11 -44.01 7.67
N LYS A 116 26.50 -44.03 6.49
CA LYS A 116 26.07 -45.26 5.85
C LYS A 116 27.27 -46.16 5.52
N LYS A 117 28.33 -45.59 4.94
CA LYS A 117 29.59 -46.32 4.69
C LYS A 117 30.21 -46.86 5.97
N GLU A 118 30.30 -46.03 7.01
CA GLU A 118 30.82 -46.45 8.32
C GLU A 118 30.04 -47.65 8.91
N LEU A 119 28.71 -47.66 8.77
CA LEU A 119 27.87 -48.77 9.22
C LEU A 119 28.07 -50.03 8.36
N GLU A 120 28.24 -49.89 7.04
CA GLU A 120 28.56 -50.99 6.13
C GLU A 120 29.92 -51.62 6.49
N ASP A 121 30.96 -50.80 6.67
CA ASP A 121 32.30 -51.24 7.09
C ASP A 121 32.25 -51.99 8.44
N ARG A 122 31.49 -51.47 9.42
CA ARG A 122 31.31 -52.12 10.72
C ARG A 122 30.61 -53.48 10.60
N LYS A 123 29.58 -53.58 9.74
CA LYS A 123 28.89 -54.86 9.47
C LYS A 123 29.83 -55.87 8.85
N GLU A 124 30.66 -55.47 7.88
CA GLU A 124 31.65 -56.36 7.28
C GLU A 124 32.70 -56.83 8.29
N GLN A 125 33.22 -55.92 9.13
CA GLN A 125 34.16 -56.28 10.19
C GLN A 125 33.54 -57.26 11.20
N PHE A 126 32.28 -57.05 11.59
CA PHE A 126 31.58 -57.96 12.48
C PHE A 126 31.39 -59.34 11.84
N ASN A 127 30.88 -59.40 10.61
CA ASN A 127 30.70 -60.65 9.86
C ASN A 127 32.03 -61.41 9.68
N ASN A 128 33.13 -60.71 9.41
CA ASN A 128 34.45 -61.33 9.26
C ASN A 128 34.98 -61.86 10.59
N LYS A 129 34.79 -61.12 11.69
CA LYS A 129 35.15 -61.58 13.05
C LYS A 129 34.32 -62.78 13.48
N GLU A 130 33.01 -62.76 13.21
CA GLU A 130 32.10 -63.87 13.50
C GLU A 130 32.49 -65.12 12.70
N LYS A 131 32.73 -65.02 11.39
CA LYS A 131 33.26 -66.14 10.59
C LYS A 131 34.58 -66.68 11.12
N SER A 132 35.49 -65.80 11.58
CA SER A 132 36.77 -66.20 12.17
C SER A 132 36.61 -66.89 13.53
N PHE A 133 35.66 -66.43 14.36
CA PHE A 133 35.32 -67.04 15.63
C PHE A 133 34.71 -68.44 15.45
N TRP A 134 33.69 -68.56 14.60
CA TRP A 134 33.06 -69.85 14.30
C TRP A 134 34.02 -70.84 13.64
N SER A 135 34.85 -70.40 12.69
CA SER A 135 35.85 -71.30 12.07
C SER A 135 36.92 -71.79 13.05
N ARG A 136 37.27 -71.02 14.09
CA ARG A 136 38.12 -71.50 15.19
C ARG A 136 37.37 -72.45 16.12
N PHE A 137 36.12 -72.12 16.46
CA PHE A 137 35.31 -72.93 17.36
C PHE A 137 35.04 -74.34 16.79
N PHE A 138 34.67 -74.43 15.50
CA PHE A 138 34.48 -75.73 14.82
C PHE A 138 35.78 -76.50 14.59
N LYS A 139 36.95 -75.84 14.52
CA LYS A 139 38.26 -76.54 14.46
C LYS A 139 38.62 -77.21 15.78
N PHE A 140 38.21 -76.65 16.92
CA PHE A 140 38.43 -77.25 18.23
C PHE A 140 37.41 -78.34 18.59
N SER A 141 36.24 -78.39 17.94
CA SER A 141 35.23 -79.45 18.19
C SER A 141 35.41 -80.70 17.31
N LEU A 142 36.38 -80.70 16.40
CA LEU A 142 36.69 -81.79 15.45
C LEU A 142 38.10 -82.39 15.65
N ALA A 143 38.79 -81.98 16.71
CA ALA A 143 40.05 -82.56 17.19
C ALA A 143 39.78 -83.30 18.51
#